data_AF-A0AA38GM52-F1
#
_entry.id   AF-A0AA38GM52-F1
#
_cell.length_a   1.000
_cell.length_b   1.000
_cell.length_c   1.000
_cell.angle_alpha   90.00
_cell.angle_beta   90.00
_cell.angle_gamma   90.00
#
_symmetry.space_group_name_H-M   'P 1'
#
loop_
_entity.id
_entity.type
_entity.pdbx_description
1 polymer ?
#
loop_
_entity_poly.entity_id
_entity_poly.type
_entity_poly.pdbx_seq_one_letter_code
_entity_poly.pdbx_strand_id
1 'polypeptide(L)'
;VAETRFASHTLVLRRLLKVREALSGMVISDLWSIWRQANSERARNVKLLILDEAWWDRVDYLLSFTEPIVSMLRFVDMDHPCMGEIYDGIDSMIESIKTIINAKEQDPTETCLAR
;
A
#
# COMPACT_ATOMS: atom_id res chain seq x y z
N VAL A 1 -7.01 -22.68 -16.33
CA VAL A 1 -6.68 -21.26 -16.09
C VAL A 1 -6.30 -21.13 -14.62
N ALA A 2 -5.01 -20.97 -14.32
CA ALA A 2 -4.56 -20.76 -12.95
C ALA A 2 -4.57 -19.25 -12.69
N GLU A 3 -5.50 -18.76 -11.87
CA GLU A 3 -5.46 -17.39 -11.40
C GLU A 3 -4.29 -17.24 -10.42
N THR A 4 -3.16 -16.75 -10.92
CA THR A 4 -2.03 -16.32 -10.10
C THR A 4 -2.48 -15.12 -9.27
N ARG A 5 -2.86 -15.39 -8.02
CA ARG A 5 -3.29 -14.41 -6.99
C ARG A 5 -2.15 -13.53 -6.47
N PHE A 6 -1.17 -13.20 -7.32
CA PHE A 6 -0.19 -12.18 -7.00
C PHE A 6 -0.93 -10.86 -6.74
N ALA A 7 -0.38 -10.03 -5.86
CA ALA A 7 -0.90 -8.69 -5.59
C ALA A 7 -2.32 -8.63 -4.95
N SER A 8 -2.86 -9.71 -4.39
CA SER A 8 -4.16 -9.66 -3.69
C SER A 8 -4.14 -8.63 -2.54
N HIS A 9 -3.10 -8.65 -1.72
CA HIS A 9 -2.91 -7.70 -0.63
C HIS A 9 -2.71 -6.26 -1.12
N THR A 10 -1.89 -6.05 -2.16
CA THR A 10 -1.66 -4.70 -2.71
C THR A 10 -2.93 -4.16 -3.39
N LEU A 11 -3.73 -5.00 -4.03
CA LEU A 11 -5.02 -4.62 -4.59
C LEU A 11 -6.02 -4.22 -3.49
N VAL A 12 -6.07 -4.97 -2.39
CA VAL A 12 -6.91 -4.64 -1.23
C VAL A 12 -6.48 -3.30 -0.64
N LEU A 13 -5.19 -3.07 -0.43
CA LEU A 13 -4.66 -1.79 0.08
C LEU A 13 -4.98 -0.62 -0.85
N ARG A 14 -4.83 -0.81 -2.17
CA ARG A 14 -5.22 0.19 -3.18
C ARG A 14 -6.70 0.53 -3.12
N ARG A 15 -7.56 -0.47 -3.00
CA ARG A 15 -9.01 -0.24 -2.83
C ARG A 15 -9.30 0.48 -1.52
N LEU A 16 -8.59 0.12 -0.45
CA LEU A 16 -8.75 0.74 0.86
C LEU A 16 -8.42 2.24 0.83
N LEU A 17 -7.33 2.63 0.16
CA LEU A 17 -7.00 4.05 -0.05
C LEU A 17 -8.09 4.81 -0.80
N LYS A 18 -8.68 4.20 -1.84
CA LYS A 18 -9.78 4.82 -2.61
C LYS A 18 -11.04 5.10 -1.79
N VAL A 19 -11.27 4.33 -0.72
CA VAL A 19 -12.43 4.48 0.17
C VAL A 19 -12.07 5.10 1.52
N ARG A 20 -10.85 5.61 1.68
CA ARG A 20 -10.32 6.17 2.93
C ARG A 20 -11.25 7.24 3.53
N GLU A 21 -11.66 8.22 2.74
CA GLU A 21 -12.53 9.31 3.22
C GLU A 21 -13.89 8.78 3.71
N ALA A 22 -14.48 7.85 2.98
CA ALA A 22 -15.73 7.20 3.37
C ALA A 22 -15.57 6.39 4.66
N LEU A 23 -14.45 5.68 4.83
CA LEU A 23 -14.12 4.95 6.05
C LEU A 23 -13.93 5.89 7.24
N SER A 24 -13.21 6.99 7.06
CA SER A 24 -13.03 8.02 8.09
C SER A 24 -14.37 8.62 8.51
N GLY A 25 -15.23 8.96 7.56
CA GLY A 25 -16.59 9.42 7.84
C GLY A 25 -17.42 8.40 8.62
N MET A 26 -17.32 7.12 8.26
CA MET A 26 -18.02 6.03 8.95
C MET A 26 -17.58 5.91 10.42
N VAL A 27 -16.27 5.92 10.72
CA VAL A 27 -15.77 5.74 12.10
C VAL A 27 -15.95 6.98 12.99
N ILE A 28 -16.16 8.14 12.39
CA ILE A 28 -16.48 9.39 13.10
C ILE A 28 -17.99 9.48 13.41
N SER A 29 -18.85 8.91 12.56
CA SER A 29 -20.30 8.99 12.70
C SER A 29 -20.84 8.43 14.03
N ASP A 30 -21.96 8.98 14.51
CA ASP A 30 -22.64 8.49 15.71
C ASP A 30 -23.13 7.04 15.57
N LEU A 31 -23.39 6.61 14.32
CA LEU A 31 -23.78 5.23 13.98
C LEU A 31 -22.65 4.22 14.27
N TRP A 32 -21.40 4.65 14.40
CA TRP A 32 -20.29 3.79 14.83
C TRP A 32 -20.50 3.19 16.22
N SER A 33 -21.31 3.86 17.06
CA SER A 33 -21.67 3.36 18.40
C SER A 33 -22.33 1.97 18.40
N ILE A 34 -23.02 1.61 17.31
CA ILE A 34 -23.65 0.30 17.13
C ILE A 34 -22.58 -0.81 17.11
N TRP A 35 -21.45 -0.57 16.44
CA TRP A 35 -20.34 -1.53 16.34
C TRP A 35 -19.59 -1.73 17.67
N ARG A 36 -19.56 -0.71 18.53
CA ARG A 36 -18.96 -0.82 19.88
C ARG A 36 -19.69 -1.82 20.78
N GLN A 37 -20.98 -2.06 20.56
CA GLN A 37 -21.78 -2.97 21.38
C GLN A 37 -21.47 -4.44 21.11
N ALA A 38 -20.98 -4.78 19.90
CA ALA A 38 -20.66 -6.15 19.51
C ALA A 38 -19.22 -6.57 19.84
N ASN A 39 -18.24 -5.67 19.70
CA ASN A 39 -16.84 -5.94 20.05
C ASN A 39 -16.04 -4.63 20.25
N SER A 40 -16.10 -4.08 21.47
CA SER A 40 -15.64 -2.72 21.78
C SER A 40 -14.15 -2.51 21.53
N GLU A 41 -13.30 -3.50 21.80
CA GLU A 41 -11.85 -3.39 21.64
C GLU A 41 -11.44 -3.38 20.16
N ARG A 42 -11.97 -4.31 19.36
CA ARG A 42 -11.67 -4.36 17.92
C ARG A 42 -12.18 -3.11 17.20
N ALA A 43 -13.38 -2.65 17.53
CA ALA A 43 -13.92 -1.41 16.97
C ALA A 43 -13.05 -0.19 17.36
N ARG A 44 -12.52 -0.15 18.59
CA ARG A 44 -11.59 0.90 19.00
C ARG A 44 -10.29 0.86 18.19
N ASN A 45 -9.70 -0.31 18.02
CA ASN A 45 -8.44 -0.47 17.28
C ASN A 45 -8.60 -0.10 15.80
N VAL A 46 -9.70 -0.52 15.16
CA VAL A 46 -10.02 -0.14 13.77
C VAL A 46 -10.20 1.37 13.63
N LYS A 47 -10.91 2.01 14.57
CA LYS A 47 -11.08 3.46 14.57
C LYS A 47 -9.74 4.20 14.70
N LEU A 48 -8.87 3.76 15.62
CA LEU A 48 -7.55 4.36 15.79
C LEU A 48 -6.69 4.20 14.53
N LEU A 49 -6.74 3.03 13.88
CA LEU A 49 -5.98 2.76 12.66
C LEU A 49 -6.46 3.61 11.47
N ILE A 50 -7.78 3.71 11.26
CA ILE A 50 -8.36 4.50 10.16
C ILE A 50 -8.10 5.99 10.32
N LEU A 51 -7.99 6.49 11.56
CA LEU A 51 -7.70 7.89 11.84
C LEU A 51 -6.19 8.19 11.95
N ASP A 52 -5.32 7.18 11.82
CA ASP A 52 -3.86 7.36 11.85
C ASP A 52 -3.37 7.75 10.45
N GLU A 53 -3.14 9.04 10.24
CA GLU A 53 -2.58 9.62 9.02
C GLU A 53 -1.22 8.99 8.66
N ALA A 54 -0.33 8.79 9.64
CA ALA A 54 0.97 8.19 9.41
C ALA A 54 0.87 6.71 9.00
N TRP A 55 -0.19 6.01 9.43
CA TRP A 55 -0.49 4.68 8.90
C TRP A 55 -0.84 4.71 7.42
N TRP A 56 -1.65 5.67 6.98
CA TRP A 56 -1.96 5.83 5.56
C TRP A 56 -0.74 6.19 4.72
N ASP A 57 0.16 7.03 5.24
CA ASP A 57 1.43 7.35 4.56
C ASP A 57 2.33 6.11 4.40
N ARG A 58 2.37 5.23 5.42
CA ARG A 58 3.07 3.94 5.33
C ARG A 58 2.42 3.01 4.29
N VAL A 59 1.09 2.99 4.20
CA VAL A 59 0.37 2.20 3.18
C VAL A 59 0.65 2.73 1.77
N ASP A 60 0.66 4.06 1.59
CA ASP A 60 0.98 4.69 0.31
C ASP A 60 2.42 4.38 -0.10
N TYR A 61 3.38 4.51 0.83
CA TYR A 61 4.77 4.11 0.61
C TYR A 61 4.91 2.62 0.25
N LEU A 62 4.21 1.74 0.98
CA LEU A 62 4.19 0.32 0.67
C LEU A 62 3.70 0.05 -0.75
N LEU A 63 2.69 0.78 -1.20
CA LEU A 63 2.17 0.66 -2.56
C LEU A 63 3.11 1.24 -3.61
N SER A 64 3.81 2.34 -3.31
CA SER A 64 4.74 2.94 -4.27
C SER A 64 5.88 1.97 -4.60
N PHE A 65 6.51 1.33 -3.61
CA PHE A 65 7.62 0.41 -3.89
C PHE A 65 7.18 -0.95 -4.44
N THR A 66 5.95 -1.40 -4.11
CA THR A 66 5.44 -2.67 -4.64
C THR A 66 4.91 -2.55 -6.07
N GLU A 67 4.58 -1.34 -6.53
CA GLU A 67 4.05 -1.15 -7.87
C GLU A 67 5.01 -1.56 -9.00
N PRO A 68 6.30 -1.19 -8.99
CA PRO A 68 7.27 -1.69 -9.97
C PRO A 68 7.32 -3.21 -10.03
N ILE A 69 7.22 -3.89 -8.89
CA ILE A 69 7.24 -5.37 -8.78
C ILE A 69 6.00 -5.97 -9.44
N VAL A 70 4.81 -5.44 -9.11
CA VAL A 70 3.55 -5.91 -9.69
C VAL A 70 3.52 -5.64 -11.20
N SER A 71 4.05 -4.51 -11.65
CA SER A 71 4.17 -4.16 -13.06
C SER A 71 5.08 -5.15 -13.81
N MET A 72 6.25 -5.46 -13.25
CA MET A 72 7.19 -6.43 -13.85
C MET A 72 6.58 -7.82 -13.93
N LEU A 73 5.89 -8.27 -12.88
CA LEU A 73 5.22 -9.57 -12.90
C LEU A 73 4.12 -9.65 -13.96
N ARG A 74 3.35 -8.56 -14.14
CA ARG A 74 2.36 -8.48 -15.23
C ARG A 74 3.03 -8.50 -16.59
N PHE A 75 4.17 -7.83 -16.73
CA PHE A 75 4.95 -7.82 -17.97
C PHE A 75 5.42 -9.21 -18.37
N VAL A 76 5.95 -10.00 -17.41
CA VAL A 76 6.37 -11.39 -17.64
C VAL A 76 5.20 -12.31 -17.97
N ASP A 77 4.02 -12.03 -17.42
CA ASP A 77 2.79 -12.80 -17.66
C ASP A 77 2.13 -12.47 -19.01
N MET A 78 2.59 -11.44 -19.72
CA MET A 78 2.13 -11.15 -21.08
C MET A 78 2.67 -12.19 -22.06
N ASP A 79 1.95 -12.34 -23.17
CA ASP A 79 2.37 -13.21 -24.27
C ASP A 79 3.71 -12.69 -24.87
N HIS A 80 4.78 -13.47 -24.67
CA HIS A 80 6.04 -13.46 -25.44
C HIS A 80 7.07 -12.32 -25.19
N PRO A 81 7.40 -11.92 -23.94
CA PRO A 81 8.61 -11.13 -23.73
C PRO A 81 9.86 -11.98 -24.03
N CYS A 82 10.78 -11.43 -24.82
CA CYS A 82 12.09 -12.04 -25.03
C CYS A 82 12.91 -11.96 -23.73
N MET A 83 13.82 -12.91 -23.51
CA MET A 83 14.69 -12.90 -22.33
C MET A 83 15.42 -11.57 -22.12
N GLY A 84 15.86 -10.91 -23.21
CA GLY A 84 16.49 -9.59 -23.14
C GLY A 84 15.56 -8.52 -22.55
N GLU A 85 14.30 -8.50 -22.96
CA GLU A 85 13.30 -7.54 -22.45
C GLU A 85 12.96 -7.80 -20.98
N ILE A 86 13.00 -9.07 -20.54
CA ILE A 86 12.84 -9.42 -19.12
C ILE A 86 14.00 -8.86 -18.30
N TYR A 87 15.25 -9.00 -18.76
CA TYR A 87 16.40 -8.45 -18.03
C TYR A 87 16.34 -6.92 -17.95
N ASP A 88 16.06 -6.25 -19.07
CA ASP A 88 15.92 -4.78 -19.09
C ASP A 88 14.77 -4.30 -18.18
N GLY A 89 13.67 -5.06 -18.13
CA GLY A 89 12.54 -4.81 -17.23
C GLY A 89 12.90 -4.98 -15.76
N ILE A 90 13.68 -6.01 -15.40
CA ILE A 90 14.18 -6.22 -14.04
C ILE A 90 15.09 -5.07 -13.61
N ASP A 91 16.02 -4.65 -14.47
CA ASP A 91 16.92 -3.53 -14.17
C ASP A 91 16.14 -2.22 -13.97
N SER A 92 15.16 -1.94 -14.85
CA SER A 92 14.28 -0.78 -14.73
C SER A 92 13.42 -0.81 -13.45
N MET A 93 12.92 -1.98 -13.06
CA MET A 93 12.20 -2.18 -11.81
C MET A 93 13.09 -1.90 -10.60
N ILE A 94 14.32 -2.42 -10.59
CA ILE A 94 15.28 -2.24 -9.50
C ILE A 94 15.61 -0.75 -9.33
N GLU A 95 15.89 -0.03 -10.41
CA GLU A 95 16.19 1.40 -10.37
C GLU A 95 15.00 2.24 -9.88
N SER A 96 13.78 1.86 -10.28
CA SER A 96 12.55 2.50 -9.80
C SER A 96 12.39 2.33 -8.28
N ILE A 97 12.61 1.11 -7.76
CA ILE A 97 12.52 0.82 -6.33
C ILE A 97 13.59 1.58 -5.55
N LYS A 98 14.86 1.58 -6.02
CA LYS A 98 15.93 2.35 -5.39
C LYS A 98 15.58 3.83 -5.29
N THR A 99 15.05 4.41 -6.36
CA THR A 99 14.62 5.82 -6.38
C THR A 99 13.56 6.10 -5.32
N ILE A 100 12.57 5.22 -5.18
CA ILE A 100 11.48 5.36 -4.20
C ILE A 100 12.01 5.24 -2.76
N ILE A 101 12.90 4.28 -2.49
CA ILE A 101 13.49 4.08 -1.16
C ILE A 101 14.36 5.29 -0.79
N ASN A 102 15.25 5.71 -1.69
CA ASN A 102 16.15 6.85 -1.46
C ASN A 102 15.36 8.14 -1.21
N ALA A 103 14.25 8.36 -1.94
CA ALA A 103 13.39 9.53 -1.73
C ALA A 103 12.73 9.55 -0.34
N LYS A 104 12.50 8.38 0.26
CA LYS A 104 11.92 8.26 1.61
C LYS A 104 12.96 8.36 2.71
N GLU A 105 14.15 7.81 2.49
CA GLU A 105 15.29 7.94 3.43
C GLU A 105 15.85 9.37 3.50
N GLN A 106 15.65 10.18 2.44
CA GLN A 106 16.08 11.59 2.40
C GLN A 106 15.03 12.57 2.96
N ASP A 107 13.88 12.11 3.45
CA ASP A 107 12.87 12.97 4.06
C ASP A 107 13.39 13.52 5.42
N PRO A 108 13.58 14.85 5.59
CA PRO A 108 14.20 15.45 6.79
C PRO A 108 13.38 15.30 8.08
N THR A 109 12.14 14.79 7.99
CA THR A 109 11.24 14.69 9.13
C THR A 109 11.61 13.57 10.12
N GLU A 110 12.30 12.51 9.68
CA GLU A 110 12.79 11.46 10.60
C GLU A 110 14.13 11.80 11.27
N THR A 111 14.93 12.71 10.69
CA THR A 111 16.21 13.13 11.30
C THR A 111 16.03 14.07 12.51
N CYS A 112 14.84 14.67 12.67
CA CYS A 112 14.54 15.57 13.78
C CYS A 112 13.99 14.86 15.04
N LEU A 113 13.61 13.58 14.96
CA LEU A 113 13.18 12.79 16.13
C LEU A 113 14.31 11.96 16.77
N ALA A 114 15.51 11.99 16.16
CA ALA A 114 16.70 11.28 16.65
C ALA A 114 17.79 12.22 17.23
N ARG A 115 17.42 13.45 17.62
CA ARG A 115 18.30 14.40 18.31
C ARG A 115 17.71 14.92 19.61
#